data_AF-T1CQQ7-F1
#
_entry.id   AF-T1CQQ7-F1
#
_cell.length_a   1.000
_cell.length_b   1.000
_cell.length_c   1.000
_cell.angle_alpha   90.00
_cell.angle_beta   90.00
_cell.angle_gamma   90.00
#
_symmetry.space_group_name_H-M   'P 1'
#
loop_
_entity.id
_entity.type
_entity.pdbx_description
1 polymer ?
#
loop_
_entity_poly.entity_id
_entity_poly.type
_entity_poly.pdbx_seq_one_letter_code
_entity_poly.pdbx_strand_id
1 'polypeptide(L)'
;RRKLAELVQQNGAVLFEELLVKRWVEQAVVATSYLYVDGHMKAYHGKRKLAECWNSQRRMPLPGMLAHFVNDLQGRPLLFVTEEANVTLAKAMPRVVKAIRRGSG
;
A
#
# COMPACT_ATOMS: atom_id res chain seq x y z
N ARG A 1 -2.87 23.56 -3.71
CA ARG A 1 -3.54 22.27 -3.41
C ARG A 1 -4.71 21.93 -4.34
N ARG A 2 -5.30 22.88 -5.08
CA ARG A 2 -6.42 22.63 -6.02
C ARG A 2 -6.18 21.48 -7.01
N LYS A 3 -5.07 21.52 -7.77
CA LYS A 3 -4.71 20.46 -8.74
C LYS A 3 -4.57 19.07 -8.11
N LEU A 4 -4.04 18.97 -6.89
CA LEU A 4 -3.93 17.71 -6.15
C LEU A 4 -5.31 17.16 -5.78
N ALA A 5 -6.25 18.02 -5.40
CA ALA A 5 -7.63 17.60 -5.12
C ALA A 5 -8.34 17.11 -6.40
N GLU A 6 -8.13 17.81 -7.53
CA GLU A 6 -8.64 17.39 -8.84
C GLU A 6 -8.08 16.01 -9.27
N LEU A 7 -6.78 15.78 -9.08
CA LEU A 7 -6.16 14.47 -9.37
C LEU A 7 -6.70 13.34 -8.48
N VAL A 8 -6.95 13.62 -7.20
CA VAL A 8 -7.54 12.63 -6.28
C VAL A 8 -8.95 12.24 -6.74
N GLN A 9 -9.75 13.20 -7.23
CA GLN A 9 -11.10 12.92 -7.74
C GLN A 9 -11.10 12.04 -8.99
N GLN A 10 -10.05 12.12 -9.81
CA GLN A 10 -9.91 11.29 -11.02
C GLN A 10 -9.60 9.82 -10.70
N ASN A 11 -9.24 9.48 -9.45
CA ASN A 11 -8.91 8.14 -9.00
C ASN A 11 -7.82 7.44 -9.84
N GLY A 12 -7.00 8.21 -10.57
CA GLY A 12 -6.03 7.70 -11.54
C GLY A 12 -4.94 6.83 -10.90
N ALA A 13 -4.64 7.03 -9.62
CA ALA A 13 -3.68 6.22 -8.89
C ALA A 13 -4.12 4.74 -8.78
N VAL A 14 -5.41 4.50 -8.53
CA VAL A 14 -5.94 3.13 -8.40
C VAL A 14 -5.91 2.41 -9.75
N LEU A 15 -6.35 3.10 -10.81
CA LEU A 15 -6.28 2.56 -12.17
C LEU A 15 -4.82 2.30 -12.59
N PHE A 16 -3.91 3.22 -12.29
CA PHE A 16 -2.50 3.07 -12.60
C PHE A 16 -1.89 1.86 -11.88
N GLU A 17 -2.19 1.68 -10.59
CA GLU A 17 -1.76 0.52 -9.82
C GLU A 17 -2.27 -0.79 -10.44
N GLU A 18 -3.57 -0.86 -10.77
CA GLU A 18 -4.18 -2.04 -11.41
C GLU A 18 -3.50 -2.40 -12.74
N LEU A 19 -3.27 -1.41 -13.61
CA LEU A 19 -2.59 -1.61 -14.89
C LEU A 19 -1.12 -2.03 -14.72
N LEU A 20 -0.44 -1.49 -13.72
CA LEU A 20 0.95 -1.82 -13.43
C LEU A 20 1.11 -3.26 -12.93
N VAL A 21 0.24 -3.67 -11.99
CA VAL A 21 0.18 -5.05 -11.49
C VAL A 21 -0.06 -6.01 -12.64
N LYS A 22 -1.08 -5.74 -13.47
CA LYS A 22 -1.40 -6.58 -14.63
C LYS A 22 -0.20 -6.73 -15.56
N ARG A 23 0.44 -5.62 -15.92
CA ARG A 23 1.62 -5.61 -16.79
C ARG A 23 2.77 -6.43 -16.20
N TRP A 24 3.04 -6.31 -14.90
CA TRP A 24 4.12 -7.05 -14.25
C TRP A 24 3.87 -8.56 -14.22
N VAL A 25 2.62 -8.98 -14.02
CA VAL A 25 2.23 -10.39 -14.07
C VAL A 25 2.31 -10.94 -15.50
N GLU A 26 1.75 -10.22 -16.49
CA GLU A 26 1.78 -10.62 -17.90
C GLU A 26 3.22 -10.74 -18.45
N GLN A 27 4.13 -9.89 -17.99
CA GLN A 27 5.53 -9.92 -18.39
C GLN A 27 6.39 -10.88 -17.56
N ALA A 28 5.79 -11.66 -16.64
CA ALA A 28 6.49 -12.53 -15.70
C ALA A 28 7.59 -11.82 -14.89
N VAL A 29 7.45 -10.50 -14.70
CA VAL A 29 8.38 -9.68 -13.90
C VAL A 29 8.20 -9.98 -12.42
N VAL A 30 6.99 -10.33 -11.98
CA VAL A 30 6.69 -10.69 -10.59
C VAL A 30 6.00 -12.05 -10.58
N ALA A 31 6.54 -12.99 -9.81
CA ALA A 31 5.93 -14.31 -9.65
C ALA A 31 4.80 -14.27 -8.61
N THR A 32 3.62 -14.79 -8.96
CA THR A 32 2.43 -14.75 -8.10
C THR A 32 2.12 -16.07 -7.39
N SER A 33 2.98 -17.09 -7.53
CA SER A 33 2.82 -18.39 -6.86
C SER A 33 2.92 -18.29 -5.34
N TYR A 34 3.83 -17.44 -4.86
CA TYR A 34 3.97 -17.11 -3.44
C TYR A 34 4.16 -15.61 -3.30
N LEU A 35 3.38 -15.03 -2.39
CA LEU A 35 3.42 -13.60 -2.08
C LEU A 35 3.68 -13.41 -0.59
N TYR A 36 4.61 -12.50 -0.29
CA TYR A 36 4.94 -12.05 1.04
C TYR A 36 4.27 -10.71 1.31
N VAL A 37 3.66 -10.57 2.48
CA VAL A 37 3.01 -9.35 2.91
C VAL A 37 3.66 -8.84 4.18
N ASP A 38 4.13 -7.60 4.13
CA ASP A 38 4.80 -6.95 5.25
C ASP A 38 4.26 -5.52 5.45
N GLY A 39 4.30 -5.05 6.70
CA GLY A 39 3.81 -3.72 7.06
C GLY A 39 4.94 -2.72 7.23
N HIS A 40 4.86 -1.61 6.51
CA HIS A 40 5.78 -0.48 6.60
C HIS A 40 5.06 0.77 7.14
N MET A 41 5.45 1.25 8.31
CA MET A 41 4.91 2.48 8.87
C MET A 41 5.51 3.71 8.18
N LYS A 42 4.67 4.70 7.86
CA LYS A 42 5.07 5.99 7.31
C LYS A 42 4.50 7.12 8.16
N ALA A 43 5.36 8.03 8.60
CA ALA A 43 4.93 9.25 9.26
C ALA A 43 4.08 10.11 8.32
N TYR A 44 2.93 10.55 8.81
CA TYR A 44 1.98 11.36 8.07
C TYR A 44 2.21 12.84 8.37
N HIS A 45 2.44 13.61 7.31
CA HIS A 45 2.76 15.05 7.39
C HIS A 45 1.59 15.93 6.89
N GLY A 46 0.42 15.33 6.67
CA GLY A 46 -0.75 16.08 6.25
C GLY A 46 -1.52 16.69 7.42
N LYS A 47 -2.74 17.18 7.14
CA LYS A 47 -3.57 17.88 8.12
C LYS A 47 -4.64 17.01 8.78
N ARG A 48 -4.81 15.76 8.32
CA ARG A 48 -5.76 14.81 8.94
C ARG A 48 -5.28 14.41 10.32
N LYS A 49 -6.22 14.28 11.26
CA LYS A 49 -5.98 13.64 12.55
C LYS A 49 -5.92 12.13 12.33
N LEU A 50 -4.75 11.53 12.60
CA LEU A 50 -4.51 10.09 12.49
C LEU A 50 -4.00 9.55 13.83
N ALA A 51 -4.10 8.24 14.01
CA ALA A 51 -3.44 7.57 15.12
C ALA A 51 -1.92 7.79 15.07
N GLU A 52 -1.31 7.87 16.25
CA GLU A 52 0.13 7.98 16.39
C GLU A 52 0.78 6.59 16.38
N CYS A 53 1.97 6.53 15.82
CA CYS A 53 2.84 5.36 15.83
C CYS A 53 4.25 5.79 16.23
N TRP A 54 4.98 4.91 16.91
CA TRP A 54 6.34 5.18 17.33
C TRP A 54 7.28 5.29 16.13
N ASN A 55 7.92 6.44 15.95
CA ASN A 55 8.96 6.62 14.96
C ASN A 55 10.34 6.36 15.57
N SER A 56 10.96 5.25 15.20
CA SER A 56 12.26 4.85 15.76
C SER A 56 13.41 5.82 15.45
N GLN A 57 13.36 6.53 14.32
CA GLN A 57 14.40 7.50 13.94
C GLN A 57 14.29 8.78 14.78
N ARG A 58 13.07 9.27 15.01
CA ARG A 58 12.81 10.48 15.80
C ARG A 58 12.65 10.21 17.30
N ARG A 59 12.52 8.94 17.69
CA ARG A 59 12.30 8.48 19.06
C ARG A 59 11.10 9.15 19.74
N MET A 60 10.00 9.29 19.00
CA MET A 60 8.76 9.88 19.50
C MET A 60 7.54 9.33 18.74
N PRO A 61 6.34 9.36 19.34
CA PRO A 61 5.10 9.09 18.61
C PRO A 61 4.86 10.18 17.56
N LEU A 62 4.44 9.79 16.36
CA LEU A 62 4.04 10.69 15.28
C LEU A 62 2.77 10.16 14.63
N PRO A 63 1.86 11.03 14.14
CA PRO A 63 0.77 10.60 13.27
C PRO A 63 1.33 9.79 12.10
N GLY A 64 0.70 8.67 11.78
CA GLY A 64 1.21 7.79 10.73
C GLY A 64 0.14 6.98 10.03
N MET A 65 0.58 6.37 8.93
CA MET A 65 -0.17 5.36 8.20
C MET A 65 0.67 4.10 8.10
N LEU A 66 0.01 2.96 7.94
CA LEU A 66 0.64 1.69 7.67
C LEU A 66 0.46 1.37 6.19
N ALA A 67 1.53 0.99 5.50
CA ALA A 67 1.46 0.48 4.14
C ALA A 67 1.83 -1.00 4.15
N HIS A 68 0.92 -1.85 3.68
CA HIS A 68 1.18 -3.27 3.48
C HIS A 68 1.73 -3.49 2.09
N PHE A 69 3.00 -3.83 1.98
CA PHE A 69 3.63 -4.18 0.71
C PHE A 69 3.40 -5.65 0.40
N VAL A 70 3.15 -5.95 -0.87
CA VAL A 70 3.01 -7.30 -1.39
C VAL A 70 4.16 -7.53 -2.35
N ASN A 71 4.98 -8.53 -2.07
CA ASN A 71 6.20 -8.84 -2.84
C ASN A 71 6.23 -10.32 -3.21
N ASP A 72 6.93 -10.68 -4.27
CA ASP A 72 7.25 -12.07 -4.54
C ASP A 72 8.44 -12.58 -3.70
N LEU A 73 8.82 -13.85 -3.93
CA LEU A 73 9.93 -14.50 -3.24
C LEU A 73 11.29 -13.80 -3.45
N GLN A 74 11.47 -13.06 -4.53
CA GLN A 74 12.69 -12.30 -4.82
C GLN A 74 12.64 -10.87 -4.26
N GLY A 75 11.56 -10.51 -3.56
CA GLY A 75 11.35 -9.16 -3.05
C GLY A 75 10.92 -8.17 -4.13
N ARG A 76 10.46 -8.64 -5.30
CA ARG A 76 9.94 -7.76 -6.35
C ARG A 76 8.54 -7.28 -5.96
N PRO A 77 8.29 -5.97 -5.92
CA PRO A 77 7.02 -5.45 -5.45
C PRO A 77 5.92 -5.68 -6.48
N LEU A 78 4.77 -6.17 -6.03
CA LEU A 78 3.55 -6.30 -6.81
C LEU A 78 2.67 -5.07 -6.62
N LEU A 79 2.31 -4.75 -5.38
CA LEU A 79 1.45 -3.62 -5.02
C LEU A 79 1.61 -3.27 -3.54
N PHE A 80 0.91 -2.21 -3.09
CA PHE A 80 0.79 -1.91 -1.67
C PHE A 80 -0.62 -1.42 -1.31
N VAL A 81 -1.07 -1.71 -0.09
CA VAL A 81 -2.34 -1.21 0.46
C VAL A 81 -2.05 -0.30 1.65
N THR A 82 -2.64 0.90 1.65
CA THR A 82 -2.48 1.85 2.76
C THR A 82 -3.64 1.74 3.74
N GLU A 83 -3.32 1.72 5.03
CA GLU A 83 -4.24 1.63 6.17
C GLU A 83 -3.89 2.67 7.24
N GLU A 84 -4.82 2.90 8.17
CA GLU A 84 -4.50 3.67 9.38
C GLU A 84 -3.55 2.90 10.30
N ALA A 85 -2.71 3.62 11.05
CA ALA A 85 -1.62 3.01 11.83
C ALA A 85 -2.06 2.01 12.92
N ASN A 86 -3.34 2.00 13.31
CA ASN A 86 -3.91 1.10 14.30
C ASN A 86 -4.44 -0.23 13.72
N VAL A 87 -4.39 -0.40 12.40
CA VAL A 87 -4.86 -1.63 11.73
C VAL A 87 -3.77 -2.69 11.80
N THR A 88 -4.06 -3.82 12.44
CA THR A 88 -3.18 -5.01 12.45
C THR A 88 -3.16 -5.66 11.06
N LEU A 89 -2.04 -6.29 10.67
CA LEU A 89 -1.92 -7.01 9.39
C LEU A 89 -3.08 -8.00 9.15
N ALA A 90 -3.44 -8.81 10.16
CA ALA A 90 -4.54 -9.78 10.04
C ALA A 90 -5.88 -9.14 9.62
N LYS A 91 -6.17 -7.92 10.09
CA LYS A 91 -7.36 -7.15 9.71
C LYS A 91 -7.25 -6.53 8.32
N ALA A 92 -6.04 -6.24 7.86
CA ALA A 92 -5.78 -5.72 6.51
C ALA A 92 -5.80 -6.81 5.43
N MET A 93 -5.50 -8.07 5.78
CA MET A 93 -5.38 -9.18 4.82
C MET A 93 -6.57 -9.32 3.85
N PRO A 94 -7.84 -9.21 4.27
CA PRO A 94 -8.96 -9.29 3.32
C PRO A 94 -8.90 -8.22 2.22
N ARG A 95 -8.46 -7.00 2.54
CA ARG A 95 -8.26 -5.92 1.56
C ARG A 95 -7.06 -6.17 0.67
N VAL A 96 -5.96 -6.67 1.23
CA VAL A 96 -4.76 -7.06 0.47
C VAL A 96 -5.11 -8.13 -0.56
N VAL A 97 -5.80 -9.20 -0.16
CA VAL A 97 -6.24 -10.27 -1.08
C VAL A 97 -7.17 -9.73 -2.17
N LYS A 98 -8.09 -8.81 -1.82
CA LYS A 98 -8.96 -8.17 -2.80
C LYS A 98 -8.17 -7.33 -3.82
N ALA A 99 -7.14 -6.59 -3.37
CA ALA A 99 -6.29 -5.80 -4.24
C ALA A 99 -5.49 -6.67 -5.22
N ILE A 100 -4.90 -7.77 -4.73
CA ILE A 100 -4.18 -8.75 -5.55
C ILE A 100 -5.09 -9.32 -6.64
N ARG A 101 -6.28 -9.81 -6.27
CA ARG A 101 -7.22 -10.42 -7.23
C ARG A 101 -7.68 -9.46 -8.32
N ARG A 102 -7.78 -8.17 -8.02
CA ARG A 102 -8.22 -7.15 -8.98
C ARG A 102 -7.15 -6.84 -10.03
N GLY A 103 -5.88 -6.85 -9.65
CA GLY A 103 -4.76 -6.58 -10.57
C GLY A 103 -4.24 -7.82 -11.30
N SER A 104 -4.48 -9.02 -10.77
CA SER A 104 -4.07 -10.30 -11.37
C SER A 104 -5.14 -10.96 -12.25
N GLY A 105 -6.33 -10.37 -12.34
CA GLY A 105 -7.47 -10.88 -13.13
C GLY A 105 -7.57 -10.29 -14.54
#